data_AF-A0A349TCC9-F1
#
_entry.id   AF-A0A349TCC9-F1
#
_cell.length_a   1.000
_cell.length_b   1.000
_cell.length_c   1.000
_cell.angle_alpha   90.00
_cell.angle_beta   90.00
_cell.angle_gamma   90.00
#
_symmetry.space_group_name_H-M   'P 1'
#
loop_
_entity.id
_entity.type
_entity.pdbx_description
1 polymer ?
#
loop_
_entity_poly.entity_id
_entity_poly.type
_entity_poly.pdbx_seq_one_letter_code
_entity_poly.pdbx_strand_id
1 'polypeptide(L)' 'MSRLVEINFDGIVGPSHNYAGLSLGNLAATSHAGDISYPRAAAL' A
#
# COMPACT_ATOMS: atom_id res chain seq x y z
N MET A 1 -28.96 -15.23 -19.76
CA MET A 1 -28.44 -14.78 -18.44
C MET A 1 -27.40 -13.70 -18.67
N SER A 2 -27.49 -12.57 -17.97
CA SER A 2 -26.41 -11.58 -17.91
C SER A 2 -25.26 -12.15 -17.08
N ARG A 3 -24.05 -12.20 -17.63
CA ARG A 3 -22.84 -12.71 -16.98
C ARG A 3 -22.00 -11.54 -16.48
N LEU A 4 -22.50 -10.85 -15.47
CA LEU A 4 -21.70 -9.86 -14.75
C LEU A 4 -20.86 -10.59 -13.71
N VAL A 5 -19.57 -10.24 -13.67
CA VAL A 5 -18.61 -10.75 -12.69
C VAL A 5 -17.90 -9.56 -12.08
N GLU A 6 -17.64 -9.63 -10.78
CA GLU A 6 -16.78 -8.69 -10.10
C GLU A 6 -15.34 -8.91 -10.57
N ILE A 7 -14.64 -7.82 -10.86
CA ILE A 7 -13.24 -7.84 -11.27
C ILE A 7 -12.47 -6.96 -10.29
N ASN A 8 -11.42 -7.54 -9.69
CA ASN A 8 -10.51 -6.79 -8.84
C ASN A 8 -9.52 -6.01 -9.70
N PHE A 9 -9.34 -4.75 -9.34
CA PHE A 9 -8.30 -3.89 -9.90
C PHE A 9 -7.40 -3.46 -8.75
N ASP A 10 -6.18 -3.99 -8.74
CA ASP A 10 -5.19 -3.70 -7.71
C ASP A 10 -4.30 -2.51 -8.10
N GLY A 11 -3.85 -1.76 -7.10
CA GLY A 11 -2.86 -0.70 -7.28
C GLY A 11 -1.45 -1.28 -7.29
N ILE A 12 -0.64 -0.92 -8.29
CA ILE A 12 0.79 -1.23 -8.29
C ILE A 12 1.51 -0.22 -7.40
N VAL A 13 2.27 -0.72 -6.43
CA VAL A 13 3.05 0.13 -5.51
C VAL A 13 4.14 0.89 -6.27
N GLY A 14 4.21 2.20 -6.05
CA GLY A 14 5.17 3.10 -6.73
C GLY A 14 6.57 3.11 -6.10
N PRO A 15 7.59 3.60 -6.85
CA PRO A 15 8.99 3.59 -6.40
C PRO A 15 9.26 4.50 -5.20
N SER A 16 8.37 5.47 -4.91
CA SER A 16 8.46 6.37 -3.76
C SER A 16 7.85 5.81 -2.47
N HIS A 17 7.43 4.54 -2.45
CA HIS A 17 6.86 3.90 -1.26
C HIS A 17 7.79 4.05 -0.04
N ASN A 18 7.24 4.54 1.07
CA ASN A 18 7.97 4.83 2.30
C ASN A 18 7.03 4.77 3.51
N TYR A 19 7.62 4.77 4.70
CA TYR A 19 6.89 4.82 5.97
C TYR A 19 7.06 6.19 6.65
N ALA A 20 6.46 7.24 6.10
CA ALA A 20 6.57 8.60 6.66
C ALA A 20 5.64 8.90 7.87
N GLY A 21 4.75 7.98 8.26
CA GLY A 21 3.87 8.17 9.42
C GLY A 21 2.82 9.28 9.28
N LEU A 22 2.45 9.67 8.06
CA LEU A 22 1.61 10.85 7.80
C LEU A 22 0.10 10.67 8.08
N SER A 23 -0.35 9.45 8.38
CA SER A 23 -1.76 9.14 8.61
C SER A 23 -2.06 9.07 10.10
N LEU A 24 -2.45 10.20 10.69
CA LEU A 24 -2.81 10.28 12.11
C LEU A 24 -4.00 9.34 12.41
N GLY A 25 -3.89 8.59 13.51
CA GLY A 25 -4.87 7.58 13.90
C GLY A 25 -4.69 6.22 13.22
N ASN A 26 -3.88 6.12 12.17
CA ASN A 26 -3.46 4.82 11.63
C ASN A 26 -2.28 4.27 12.45
N LEU A 27 -2.57 3.32 13.33
CA LEU A 27 -1.58 2.68 14.20
C LEU A 27 -0.42 2.08 13.41
N ALA A 28 -0.67 1.47 12.26
CA ALA A 28 0.38 0.87 11.43
C ALA A 28 1.28 1.94 10.80
N ALA A 29 0.71 3.05 10.32
CA ALA A 29 1.51 4.15 9.78
C ALA A 29 2.38 4.79 10.86
N THR A 30 1.84 4.98 12.08
CA THR A 30 2.59 5.57 13.20
C THR A 30 3.67 4.62 13.73
N SER A 31 3.37 3.32 13.88
CA SER A 31 4.30 2.37 14.48
C SER A 31 5.52 2.06 13.61
N HIS A 32 5.40 2.20 12.29
CA HIS A 32 6.49 1.95 11.32
C HIS A 32 7.12 3.26 10.82
N ALA A 33 6.77 4.41 11.43
CA ALA A 33 7.24 5.71 10.97
C ALA A 33 8.78 5.80 11.05
N GLY A 34 9.41 6.09 9.91
CA GLY A 34 10.87 6.21 9.78
C GLY A 34 11.60 4.90 9.46
N ASP A 35 10.90 3.76 9.42
CA ASP A 35 11.51 2.48 9.06
C ASP A 35 11.98 2.47 7.59
N ILE A 36 13.00 1.64 7.32
CA ILE A 36 13.51 1.44 5.96
C ILE A 36 12.44 0.71 5.12
N SER A 37 12.04 1.32 4.01
CA SER A 37 11.14 0.68 3.04
C SER A 37 11.90 -0.06 1.94
N TYR A 38 11.23 -1.04 1.34
CA TYR A 38 11.74 -1.80 0.19
C TYR A 38 10.74 -1.73 -0.97
N PRO A 39 10.70 -0.63 -1.75
CA PRO A 39 9.65 -0.41 -2.76
C PRO A 39 9.50 -1.52 -3.81
N ARG A 40 10.62 -2.14 -4.21
CA ARG A 40 10.59 -3.28 -5.13
C ARG A 40 9.88 -4.48 -4.51
N ALA A 41 10.17 -4.79 -3.25
CA ALA A 41 9.52 -5.90 -2.54
C ALA A 41 8.05 -5.60 -2.24
N ALA A 42 7.68 -4.33 -2.05
CA ALA A 42 6.28 -3.94 -1.89
C ALA A 42 5.44 -4.08 -3.17
N ALA A 43 6.08 -4.19 -4.34
CA ALA A 43 5.43 -4.33 -5.64
C ALA A 43 5.45 -5.78 -6.20
N LEU A 44 6.19 -6.71 -5.59
CA LEU A 44 6.40 -8.10 -6.04
C LEU A 44 5.74 -9.10 -5.10
#